data_AF-A0A7C2Z6F7-F1
#
_entry.id   AF-A0A7C2Z6F7-F1
#
_cell.length_a   1.000
_cell.length_b   1.000
_cell.length_c   1.000
_cell.angle_alpha   90.00
_cell.angle_beta   90.00
_cell.angle_gamma   90.00
#
_symmetry.space_group_name_H-M   'P 1'
#
loop_
_entity.id
_entity.type
_entity.pdbx_description
1 polymer ?
#
loop_
_entity_poly.entity_id
_entity_poly.type
_entity_poly.pdbx_seq_one_letter_code
_entity_poly.pdbx_strand_id
1 'polypeptide(L)'
;MSWKPSEDVERDKERVIEYEKLYGGFTVQGPLTVELRTGIIVAARFADKLRRAAFAAFSRTVPEDVILRDIAELNRLIYEEMMKMNIDKLALVRISVVVIYDQRNNKLNFSNIKIERLYTEDELNKVVSERCRELEQKLERIKSIIG
;
A
#
# COMPACT_ATOMS: atom_id res chain seq x y z
N MET A 1 16.06 12.07 10.21
CA MET A 1 14.97 12.79 10.89
C MET A 1 14.40 11.89 11.95
N SER A 2 14.44 12.30 13.22
CA SER A 2 13.76 11.59 14.30
C SER A 2 12.27 11.84 14.20
N TRP A 3 11.49 10.78 14.14
CA TRP A 3 10.03 10.83 14.21
C TRP A 3 9.59 11.56 15.49
N LYS A 4 8.78 12.62 15.35
CA LYS A 4 8.18 13.37 16.46
C LYS A 4 6.65 13.21 16.38
N PRO A 5 6.03 12.48 17.31
CA PRO A 5 4.64 12.05 17.20
C PRO A 5 3.60 13.16 17.03
N SER A 6 3.80 14.34 17.62
CA SER A 6 2.81 15.43 17.59
C SER A 6 2.87 16.26 16.32
N GLU A 7 4.07 16.68 15.90
CA GLU A 7 4.29 17.55 14.74
C GLU A 7 3.88 16.89 13.41
N ASP A 8 4.10 15.57 13.27
CA ASP A 8 3.73 14.84 12.06
C ASP A 8 2.21 14.60 11.94
N VAL A 9 1.48 14.51 13.07
CA VAL A 9 0.02 14.32 13.10
C VAL A 9 -0.70 15.60 12.70
N GLU A 10 -0.25 16.75 13.20
CA GLU A 10 -0.80 18.07 12.82
C GLU A 10 -0.65 18.33 11.32
N ARG A 11 0.54 18.04 10.77
CA ARG A 11 0.83 18.15 9.33
C ARG A 11 -0.05 17.23 8.49
N ASP A 12 -0.33 16.04 9.00
CA ASP A 12 -1.21 15.08 8.31
C ASP A 12 -2.68 15.56 8.33
N LYS A 13 -3.14 16.20 9.42
CA LYS A 13 -4.48 16.82 9.53
C LYS A 13 -4.64 18.00 8.54
N GLU A 14 -3.67 18.90 8.46
CA GLU A 14 -3.69 20.03 7.52
C GLU A 14 -3.76 19.58 6.06
N ARG A 15 -3.01 18.52 5.72
CA ARG A 15 -3.03 17.94 4.38
C ARG A 15 -4.34 17.25 4.02
N VAL A 16 -5.09 16.72 4.99
CA VAL A 16 -6.40 16.11 4.72
C VAL A 16 -7.38 17.14 4.15
N ILE A 17 -7.39 18.37 4.71
CA ILE A 17 -8.25 19.48 4.25
C ILE A 17 -7.91 19.88 2.81
N GLU A 18 -6.62 19.89 2.47
CA GLU A 18 -6.15 20.24 1.12
C GLU A 18 -6.44 19.14 0.09
N TYR A 19 -6.34 17.86 0.48
CA TYR A 19 -6.53 16.71 -0.40
C TYR A 19 -8.01 16.33 -0.63
N GLU A 20 -8.92 16.68 0.28
CA GLU A 20 -10.36 16.42 0.17
C GLU A 20 -10.95 16.99 -1.14
N LYS A 21 -10.34 18.06 -1.68
CA LYS A 21 -10.76 18.73 -2.92
C LYS A 21 -10.22 18.11 -4.22
N LEU A 22 -9.20 17.23 -4.16
CA LEU A 22 -8.48 16.80 -5.37
C LEU A 22 -8.44 15.27 -5.59
N TYR A 23 -8.38 14.46 -4.53
CA TYR A 23 -8.32 12.99 -4.67
C TYR A 23 -8.95 12.30 -3.45
N GLY A 24 -10.20 11.83 -3.60
CA GLY A 24 -10.85 10.93 -2.65
C GLY A 24 -10.08 9.61 -2.59
N GLY A 25 -9.07 9.53 -1.72
CA GLY A 25 -8.26 8.33 -1.48
C GLY A 25 -9.03 7.19 -0.80
N PHE A 26 -10.35 7.26 -0.82
CA PHE A 26 -11.25 6.25 -0.30
C PHE A 26 -12.62 6.32 -0.99
N THR A 27 -13.33 5.20 -1.01
CA THR A 27 -14.70 5.09 -1.51
C THR A 27 -15.60 4.53 -0.41
N VAL A 28 -16.70 5.20 -0.11
CA VAL A 28 -17.69 4.69 0.87
C VAL A 28 -18.55 3.63 0.17
N GLN A 29 -18.55 2.40 0.70
CA GLN A 29 -19.30 1.27 0.13
C GLN A 29 -20.60 0.97 0.90
N GLY A 30 -20.75 1.49 2.12
CA GLY A 30 -21.95 1.31 2.96
C GLY A 30 -21.78 1.99 4.33
N PRO A 31 -22.77 1.85 5.24
CA PRO A 31 -22.62 2.38 6.60
C PRO A 31 -21.43 1.68 7.26
N LEU A 32 -20.42 2.47 7.66
CA LEU A 32 -19.20 2.03 8.34
C LEU A 32 -18.21 1.19 7.52
N THR A 33 -18.45 1.02 6.21
CA THR A 33 -17.53 0.31 5.29
C THR A 33 -16.93 1.26 4.28
N VAL A 34 -15.61 1.34 4.26
CA VAL A 34 -14.84 2.21 3.38
C VAL A 34 -13.71 1.42 2.72
N GLU A 35 -13.55 1.59 1.42
CA GLU A 35 -12.39 1.10 0.70
C GLU A 35 -11.31 2.19 0.68
N LEU A 36 -10.15 1.96 1.31
CA LEU A 36 -9.01 2.85 1.25
C LEU A 36 -8.16 2.51 0.02
N ARG A 37 -7.79 3.53 -0.75
CA ARG A 37 -6.98 3.41 -1.96
C ARG A 37 -5.80 4.36 -1.92
N THR A 38 -4.61 3.82 -2.16
CA THR A 38 -3.38 4.64 -2.18
C THR A 38 -3.17 5.37 -3.51
N GLY A 39 -3.76 4.88 -4.61
CA GLY A 39 -3.35 5.27 -5.96
C GLY A 39 -1.98 4.68 -6.31
N ILE A 40 -1.31 5.24 -7.32
CA ILE A 40 0.08 4.86 -7.63
C ILE A 40 1.01 5.68 -6.73
N ILE A 41 1.81 4.99 -5.91
CA ILE A 41 2.76 5.62 -4.99
C ILE A 41 4.08 4.87 -4.97
N VAL A 42 5.13 5.53 -4.47
CA VAL A 42 6.37 4.86 -4.11
C VAL A 42 6.15 4.02 -2.86
N ALA A 43 6.61 2.77 -2.87
CA ALA A 43 6.46 1.80 -1.79
C ALA A 43 6.81 2.38 -0.43
N ALA A 44 7.93 3.09 -0.28
CA ALA A 44 8.35 3.70 0.98
C ALA A 44 7.31 4.66 1.63
N ARG A 45 6.33 5.17 0.88
CA ARG A 45 5.33 6.14 1.35
C ARG A 45 3.98 5.51 1.69
N PHE A 46 3.84 4.20 1.58
CA PHE A 46 2.56 3.52 1.72
C PHE A 46 1.89 3.77 3.07
N ALA A 47 2.67 3.67 4.16
CA ALA A 47 2.16 3.79 5.53
C ALA A 47 1.53 5.16 5.79
N ASP A 48 2.21 6.24 5.40
CA ASP A 48 1.70 7.60 5.56
C ASP A 48 0.50 7.89 4.64
N LYS A 49 0.45 7.25 3.46
CA LYS A 49 -0.70 7.40 2.57
C LYS A 49 -1.94 6.70 3.13
N LEU A 50 -1.80 5.48 3.65
CA LEU A 50 -2.91 4.74 4.27
C LEU A 50 -3.40 5.41 5.56
N ARG A 51 -2.48 5.92 6.40
CA ARG A 51 -2.85 6.67 7.61
C ARG A 51 -3.67 7.91 7.27
N ARG A 52 -3.23 8.73 6.31
CA ARG A 52 -3.97 9.91 5.86
C ARG A 52 -5.32 9.56 5.25
N ALA A 53 -5.39 8.49 4.45
CA ALA A 53 -6.64 8.02 3.87
C ALA A 53 -7.63 7.55 4.95
N ALA A 54 -7.14 6.83 5.97
CA ALA A 54 -7.96 6.38 7.09
C ALA A 54 -8.47 7.56 7.93
N PHE A 55 -7.64 8.55 8.24
CA PHE A 55 -8.08 9.77 8.92
C PHE A 55 -9.14 10.53 8.13
N ALA A 56 -8.94 10.70 6.82
CA ALA A 56 -9.93 11.35 5.97
C ALA A 56 -11.26 10.59 5.96
N ALA A 57 -11.22 9.25 5.97
CA ALA A 57 -12.40 8.40 5.94
C ALA A 57 -13.15 8.30 7.28
N PHE A 58 -12.42 8.25 8.40
CA PHE A 58 -12.98 7.81 9.68
C PHE A 58 -12.92 8.84 10.81
N SER A 59 -12.25 9.99 10.63
CA SER A 59 -12.05 10.99 11.71
C SER A 59 -13.34 11.51 12.36
N ARG A 60 -14.49 11.42 11.66
CA ARG A 60 -15.80 11.86 12.19
C ARG A 60 -16.56 10.77 12.96
N THR A 61 -16.16 9.51 12.82
CA THR A 61 -16.95 8.34 13.26
C THR A 61 -16.19 7.40 14.16
N VAL A 62 -14.86 7.44 14.14
CA VAL A 62 -13.97 6.53 14.88
C VAL A 62 -13.00 7.37 15.72
N PRO A 63 -12.75 6.99 16.99
CA PRO A 63 -11.75 7.65 17.82
C PRO A 63 -10.35 7.64 17.19
N GLU A 64 -9.60 8.74 17.37
CA GLU A 64 -8.27 8.94 16.76
C GLU A 64 -7.26 7.86 17.20
N ASP A 65 -7.28 7.47 18.48
CA ASP A 65 -6.42 6.42 19.03
C ASP A 65 -6.68 5.05 18.39
N VAL A 66 -7.94 4.73 18.08
CA VAL A 66 -8.34 3.50 17.40
C VAL A 66 -7.85 3.49 15.95
N ILE A 67 -8.01 4.60 15.23
CA ILE A 67 -7.50 4.74 13.85
C ILE A 67 -5.98 4.52 13.84
N LEU A 68 -5.25 5.20 14.74
CA LEU A 68 -3.79 5.09 14.81
C LEU A 68 -3.31 3.67 15.12
N ARG A 69 -3.91 3.03 16.13
CA ARG A 69 -3.58 1.67 16.56
C ARG A 69 -3.80 0.67 15.42
N ASP A 70 -5.01 0.66 14.84
CA ASP A 70 -5.39 -0.38 13.89
C ASP A 70 -4.71 -0.17 12.53
N ILE A 71 -4.47 1.07 12.10
CA ILE A 71 -3.70 1.34 10.88
C ILE A 71 -2.22 1.01 11.06
N ALA A 72 -1.65 1.16 12.26
CA ALA A 72 -0.29 0.70 12.53
C ALA A 72 -0.17 -0.83 12.36
N GLU A 73 -1.17 -1.58 12.85
CA GLU A 73 -1.26 -3.03 12.64
C GLU A 73 -1.36 -3.39 11.14
N LEU A 74 -2.26 -2.73 10.41
CA LEU A 74 -2.40 -2.89 8.96
C LEU A 74 -1.08 -2.60 8.23
N ASN A 75 -0.39 -1.51 8.58
CA ASN A 75 0.87 -1.14 7.95
C ASN A 75 1.96 -2.21 8.17
N ARG A 76 2.01 -2.82 9.36
CA ARG A 76 2.92 -3.93 9.65
C ARG A 76 2.63 -5.13 8.76
N LEU A 77 1.36 -5.52 8.64
CA LEU A 77 0.94 -6.64 7.79
C LEU A 77 1.29 -6.40 6.32
N ILE A 78 0.98 -5.21 5.80
CA ILE A 78 1.31 -4.85 4.41
C ILE A 78 2.82 -4.88 4.19
N TYR A 79 3.62 -4.35 5.13
CA TYR A 79 5.08 -4.39 5.02
C TYR A 79 5.61 -5.82 4.93
N GLU A 80 5.10 -6.73 5.76
CA GLU A 80 5.48 -8.15 5.72
C GLU A 80 5.14 -8.79 4.37
N GLU A 81 3.97 -8.52 3.81
CA GLU A 81 3.58 -9.02 2.48
C GLU A 81 4.45 -8.41 1.36
N MET A 82 4.75 -7.11 1.42
CA MET A 82 5.66 -6.45 0.47
C MET A 82 7.07 -7.06 0.51
N MET A 83 7.56 -7.43 1.69
CA MET A 83 8.84 -8.12 1.85
C MET A 83 8.82 -9.51 1.23
N LYS A 84 7.76 -10.30 1.43
CA LYS A 84 7.59 -11.63 0.80
C LYS A 84 7.58 -11.53 -0.73
N MET A 85 7.03 -10.45 -1.27
CA MET A 85 6.99 -10.16 -2.70
C MET A 85 8.28 -9.53 -3.26
N ASN A 86 9.33 -9.34 -2.44
CA ASN A 86 10.57 -8.66 -2.80
C ASN A 86 10.35 -7.28 -3.44
N ILE A 87 9.41 -6.51 -2.89
CA ILE A 87 9.13 -5.14 -3.34
C ILE A 87 10.17 -4.18 -2.78
N ASP A 88 10.89 -3.49 -3.67
CA ASP A 88 11.86 -2.48 -3.28
C ASP A 88 11.16 -1.23 -2.72
N LYS A 89 11.85 -0.49 -1.84
CA LYS A 89 11.37 0.77 -1.25
C LYS A 89 11.04 1.83 -2.30
N LEU A 90 11.74 1.85 -3.43
CA LEU A 90 11.53 2.81 -4.52
C LEU A 90 10.54 2.30 -5.58
N ALA A 91 10.09 1.05 -5.49
CA ALA A 91 9.16 0.48 -6.44
C ALA A 91 7.81 1.22 -6.41
N LEU A 92 7.16 1.27 -7.56
CA LEU A 92 5.79 1.79 -7.66
C LEU A 92 4.80 0.71 -7.24
N VAL A 93 3.87 1.08 -6.36
CA VAL A 93 2.83 0.19 -5.86
C VAL A 93 1.48 0.87 -5.87
N ARG A 94 0.44 0.04 -5.94
CA ARG A 94 -0.94 0.42 -5.70
C ARG A 94 -1.56 -0.55 -4.71
N ILE A 95 -2.08 0.01 -3.63
CA ILE A 95 -2.68 -0.74 -2.51
C ILE A 95 -4.13 -0.33 -2.36
N SER A 96 -5.01 -1.32 -2.24
CA SER A 96 -6.42 -1.17 -1.86
C SER A 96 -6.77 -2.10 -0.71
N VAL A 97 -7.55 -1.61 0.25
CA VAL A 97 -8.02 -2.39 1.41
C VAL A 97 -9.45 -1.98 1.74
N VAL A 98 -10.31 -2.95 2.02
CA VAL A 98 -11.66 -2.71 2.53
C VAL A 98 -11.59 -2.65 4.06
N VAL A 99 -12.15 -1.61 4.64
CA VAL A 99 -12.11 -1.34 6.07
C VAL A 99 -13.53 -1.23 6.59
N ILE A 100 -13.84 -1.98 7.64
CA ILE A 100 -15.15 -1.99 8.30
C ILE A 100 -14.94 -1.58 9.75
N TYR A 101 -15.63 -0.53 10.20
CA TYR A 101 -15.59 -0.15 11.61
C TYR A 101 -16.59 -0.97 12.43
N ASP A 102 -16.07 -1.78 13.36
CA ASP A 102 -16.84 -2.50 14.36
C ASP A 102 -17.00 -1.64 15.62
N GLN A 103 -18.18 -1.01 15.73
CA GLN A 103 -18.55 -0.18 16.87
C GLN A 103 -18.63 -0.96 18.19
N ARG A 104 -18.93 -2.27 18.16
CA ARG A 104 -19.08 -3.06 19.40
C ARG A 104 -17.72 -3.34 20.04
N ASN A 105 -16.74 -3.66 19.20
CA ASN A 105 -15.38 -3.99 19.64
C ASN A 105 -14.42 -2.79 19.58
N ASN A 106 -14.90 -1.62 19.12
CA ASN A 106 -14.12 -0.41 18.92
C ASN A 106 -12.83 -0.69 18.11
N LYS A 107 -13.02 -1.31 16.94
CA LYS A 107 -11.93 -1.83 16.09
C LYS A 107 -12.22 -1.66 14.61
N LEU A 108 -11.19 -1.35 13.83
CA LEU A 108 -11.20 -1.44 12.38
C LEU A 108 -10.85 -2.87 11.93
N ASN A 109 -11.75 -3.48 11.17
CA ASN A 109 -11.53 -4.77 10.55
C ASN A 109 -11.10 -4.57 9.10
N PHE A 110 -10.00 -5.22 8.70
CA PHE A 110 -9.42 -5.12 7.38
C PHE A 110 -9.71 -6.37 6.57
N SER A 111 -10.17 -6.20 5.33
CA SER A 111 -10.39 -7.29 4.39
C SER A 111 -9.98 -6.90 2.98
N ASN A 112 -9.84 -7.90 2.11
CA ASN A 112 -9.55 -7.72 0.69
C ASN A 112 -8.30 -6.84 0.43
N ILE A 113 -7.23 -7.06 1.20
CA ILE A 113 -5.95 -6.35 1.03
C ILE A 113 -5.35 -6.78 -0.30
N LYS A 114 -5.20 -5.83 -1.23
CA LYS A 114 -4.60 -6.04 -2.54
C LYS A 114 -3.39 -5.14 -2.68
N ILE A 115 -2.24 -5.74 -2.99
CA ILE A 115 -0.97 -5.06 -3.21
C ILE A 115 -0.53 -5.36 -4.64
N GLU A 116 -0.52 -4.33 -5.48
CA GLU A 116 -0.09 -4.42 -6.88
C GLU A 116 1.24 -3.71 -7.04
N ARG A 117 2.26 -4.46 -7.48
CA ARG A 117 3.52 -3.87 -7.94
C ARG A 117 3.38 -3.44 -9.39
N LEU A 118 3.78 -2.20 -9.67
CA LEU A 118 3.77 -1.62 -11.01
C LEU A 118 5.22 -1.51 -11.48
N TYR A 119 5.44 -1.87 -12.74
CA TYR A 119 6.74 -1.78 -13.39
C TYR A 119 6.68 -0.70 -14.46
N THR A 120 7.75 0.07 -14.55
CA THR A 120 8.00 0.91 -15.72
C THR A 120 8.36 0.04 -16.92
N GLU A 121 8.22 0.59 -18.12
CA GLU A 121 8.60 -0.10 -19.36
C GLU A 121 10.08 -0.49 -19.35
N ASP A 122 10.96 0.41 -18.86
CA ASP A 122 12.39 0.14 -18.74
C ASP A 122 12.72 -1.01 -17.77
N GLU A 123 12.05 -1.07 -16.62
CA GLU A 123 12.21 -2.18 -15.68
C GLU A 123 11.75 -3.50 -16.29
N LEU A 124 10.60 -3.47 -16.99
CA LEU A 124 10.07 -4.65 -17.64
C LEU A 124 11.01 -5.14 -18.76
N ASN A 125 11.51 -4.24 -19.60
CA ASN A 125 12.43 -4.57 -20.69
C ASN A 125 13.71 -5.21 -20.16
N LYS A 126 14.29 -4.69 -19.08
CA LYS A 126 15.46 -5.29 -18.42
C LYS A 126 15.16 -6.70 -17.95
N VAL A 127 14.09 -6.88 -17.17
CA VAL A 127 13.69 -8.19 -16.64
C VAL A 127 13.44 -9.19 -17.76
N VAL A 128 12.72 -8.80 -18.81
CA VAL A 128 12.43 -9.66 -19.96
C VAL A 128 13.72 -10.05 -20.68
N SER A 129 14.60 -9.08 -20.98
CA SER A 129 15.85 -9.33 -21.70
C SER A 129 16.78 -10.31 -20.95
N GLU A 130 16.91 -10.15 -19.62
CA GLU A 130 17.72 -11.03 -18.78
C GLU A 130 17.14 -12.44 -18.76
N ARG A 131 15.81 -12.57 -18.61
CA ARG A 131 15.12 -13.87 -18.62
C ARG A 131 15.23 -14.58 -19.96
N CYS A 132 15.08 -13.87 -21.08
CA CYS A 132 15.28 -14.43 -22.41
C CYS A 132 16.69 -14.99 -22.56
N ARG A 133 17.71 -14.22 -22.16
CA ARG A 133 19.11 -14.66 -22.21
C ARG A 133 19.38 -15.89 -21.34
N GLU A 134 18.84 -15.94 -20.12
CA GLU A 134 18.95 -17.12 -19.24
C GLU A 134 18.31 -18.37 -19.87
N LEU A 135 17.15 -18.20 -20.51
CA LEU A 135 16.44 -19.30 -21.16
C LEU A 135 17.18 -19.80 -22.40
N GLU A 136 17.73 -18.90 -23.22
CA GLU A 136 18.56 -19.24 -24.37
C GLU A 136 19.78 -20.07 -23.94
N GLN A 137 20.49 -19.63 -22.90
CA GLN A 137 21.63 -20.39 -22.36
C GLN A 137 21.24 -21.78 -21.85
N LYS A 138 20.08 -21.89 -21.17
CA LYS A 138 19.55 -23.19 -20.73
C LYS A 138 19.21 -24.09 -21.93
N LEU A 139 18.60 -23.53 -22.98
CA LEU A 139 18.28 -24.25 -24.20
C LEU A 139 19.53 -24.74 -24.93
N GLU A 140 20.58 -23.92 -25.03
CA GLU A 140 21.86 -24.33 -25.61
C GLU A 140 22.50 -25.47 -24.83
N ARG A 141 22.52 -25.39 -23.49
CA ARG A 141 23.01 -26.49 -22.65
C ARG A 141 22.24 -27.79 -22.88
N ILE A 142 20.92 -27.71 -22.93
CA ILE A 142 20.08 -28.88 -23.20
C ILE A 142 20.39 -29.46 -24.59
N LYS A 143 20.51 -28.61 -25.62
CA LYS A 143 20.88 -29.05 -26.98
C LYS A 143 22.24 -29.74 -27.01
N SER A 144 23.22 -29.26 -26.26
CA SER A 144 24.55 -29.87 -26.18
C SER A 144 24.60 -31.21 -25.43
N ILE A 145 23.55 -31.57 -24.69
CA ILE A 145 23.43 -32.84 -23.97
C ILE A 145 22.65 -33.88 -24.80
N ILE A 146 21.69 -33.43 -25.62
CA ILE A 146 20.81 -34.30 -26.41
C ILE A 146 21.35 -34.57 -27.82
N GLY A 147 22.14 -33.64 -28.38
CA GLY A 147 22.89 -33.84 -29.61
C GLY A 147 24.26 -34.44 -29.36
#